data_AF-A0A1E3NZL9-F1
#
_entry.id   AF-A0A1E3NZL9-F1
#
_cell.length_a   1.000
_cell.length_b   1.000
_cell.length_c   1.000
_cell.angle_alpha   90.00
_cell.angle_beta   90.00
_cell.angle_gamma   90.00
#
_symmetry.space_group_name_H-M   'P 1'
#
loop_
_entity.id
_entity.type
_entity.pdbx_description
1 polymer ?
#
loop_
_entity_poly.entity_id
_entity_poly.type
_entity_poly.pdbx_seq_one_letter_code
_entity_poly.pdbx_strand_id
1 'polypeptide(L)'
;MTSPLLGEKQPLITRAKRDRTRLHYIILSTVLVIIVLIYHLLFRLSYNITGYSWDPLPLFKDPQQRGADTTHQKFQLKHIYHHGVSRDHSVHKRLDITPEFISKHSLHLLSNANLEDWSTKRHVGESPWTVNLPSKSNKIVLKRLADRDPDSVESYLDYAREAGSEEVSKIHLDWVDDEVDAPNVTDKDTVITLALMSSNAYVEVPETGDWRDVGWNKSISHGWNETGVRGQIFVSDDNSTVVISYKGTSAAYLSGSGNDETVPQDKDNDNLLFSCCCARVSYMWTTVCDCYRKSYTCDQKCLEKELRRKDRYYQAAMDVYKNVTKEYPNANIWVTGHSLGGALSSLIGRTFGVPAVTFEAPGELLATRRLHLPMPPGLPAYMEGIWHFGHTADPIFMGVCNGASSACSVGGYAMETQCHSGKQCVYDVVTDKGWHVNMMNHRIHTVIDEILQEYNNTAPCIETPPCRDCFNWNFVADGHKKESSSTSSTSTSSTAAPTATNEPECKKRTWYGRCYEWDDDDKSSSTSGTTLTSTNAAPTATNKPECKKRAWYGRCNKWDDDDDNESSSTIGTTL
;
A
#
# COMPACT_ATOMS: atom_id res chain seq x y z
N MET A 1 42.76 98.77 -59.54
CA MET A 1 43.82 98.00 -60.21
C MET A 1 44.54 97.16 -59.16
N THR A 2 45.04 96.00 -59.61
CA THR A 2 45.84 94.95 -58.93
C THR A 2 45.07 93.81 -58.21
N SER A 3 45.28 92.59 -58.74
CA SER A 3 44.73 91.28 -58.34
C SER A 3 45.78 90.46 -57.55
N PRO A 4 45.68 89.12 -57.39
CA PRO A 4 45.12 88.40 -56.24
C PRO A 4 46.13 87.40 -55.62
N LEU A 5 45.78 86.68 -54.54
CA LEU A 5 46.46 85.43 -54.15
C LEU A 5 45.50 84.41 -53.52
N LEU A 6 45.59 83.16 -54.01
CA LEU A 6 44.88 81.96 -53.59
C LEU A 6 45.42 81.41 -52.26
N GLY A 7 44.52 80.86 -51.43
CA GLY A 7 44.83 80.06 -50.25
C GLY A 7 44.62 78.57 -50.50
N GLU A 8 45.67 77.77 -50.24
CA GLU A 8 45.76 76.33 -50.48
C GLU A 8 45.33 75.51 -49.25
N LYS A 9 44.63 74.39 -49.49
CA LYS A 9 44.02 73.49 -48.50
C LYS A 9 45.03 72.48 -47.93
N GLN A 10 44.94 72.16 -46.64
CA GLN A 10 45.55 70.95 -46.03
C GLN A 10 44.49 69.91 -45.60
N PRO A 11 44.81 68.59 -45.60
CA PRO A 11 43.82 67.53 -45.79
C PRO A 11 43.33 66.81 -44.51
N LEU A 12 42.07 66.37 -44.58
CA LEU A 12 41.20 65.67 -43.62
C LEU A 12 41.60 64.22 -43.23
N ILE A 13 42.87 63.81 -43.31
CA ILE A 13 43.25 62.37 -43.25
C ILE A 13 43.76 61.89 -41.87
N THR A 14 44.00 62.78 -40.90
CA THR A 14 44.62 62.42 -39.62
C THR A 14 43.66 62.06 -38.47
N ARG A 15 42.36 62.34 -38.58
CA ARG A 15 41.38 62.08 -37.49
C ARG A 15 40.87 60.63 -37.45
N ALA A 16 40.59 60.03 -38.62
CA ALA A 16 40.06 58.66 -38.73
C ALA A 16 41.04 57.56 -38.28
N LYS A 17 42.36 57.78 -38.42
CA LYS A 17 43.38 56.83 -37.97
C LYS A 17 43.47 56.77 -36.44
N ARG A 18 43.23 57.88 -35.74
CA ARG A 18 43.32 57.98 -34.27
C ARG A 18 42.13 57.30 -33.56
N ASP A 19 40.94 57.37 -34.15
CA ASP A 19 39.73 56.73 -33.59
C ASP A 19 39.74 55.21 -33.80
N ARG A 20 40.28 54.70 -34.92
CA ARG A 20 40.48 53.25 -35.10
C ARG A 20 41.42 52.65 -34.07
N THR A 21 42.48 53.35 -33.69
CA THR A 21 43.42 52.85 -32.66
C THR A 21 42.76 52.82 -31.28
N ARG A 22 41.98 53.84 -30.91
CA ARG A 22 41.22 53.84 -29.65
C ARG A 22 40.18 52.73 -29.58
N LEU A 23 39.46 52.47 -30.67
CA LEU A 23 38.49 51.38 -30.72
C LEU A 23 39.16 50.00 -30.57
N HIS A 24 40.33 49.79 -31.19
CA HIS A 24 41.09 48.55 -31.00
C HIS A 24 41.57 48.36 -29.55
N TYR A 25 42.01 49.43 -28.88
CA TYR A 25 42.41 49.35 -27.46
C TYR A 25 41.21 49.03 -26.54
N ILE A 26 40.03 49.57 -26.82
CA ILE A 26 38.82 49.27 -26.06
C ILE A 26 38.41 47.80 -26.25
N ILE A 27 38.44 47.29 -27.48
CA ILE A 27 38.13 45.88 -27.78
C ILE A 27 39.15 44.94 -27.14
N LEU A 28 40.45 45.25 -27.20
CA LEU A 28 41.48 44.46 -26.53
C LEU A 28 41.30 44.43 -25.01
N SER A 29 40.95 45.57 -24.41
CA SER A 29 40.67 45.67 -22.97
C SER A 29 39.45 44.83 -22.56
N THR A 30 38.35 44.90 -23.30
CA THR A 30 37.14 44.12 -22.99
C THR A 30 37.35 42.62 -23.17
N VAL A 31 38.09 42.20 -24.20
CA VAL A 31 38.46 40.79 -24.40
C VAL A 31 39.35 40.29 -23.25
N LEU A 32 40.30 41.09 -22.78
CA LEU A 32 41.16 40.72 -21.65
C LEU A 32 40.35 40.51 -20.36
N VAL A 33 39.39 41.40 -20.08
CA VAL A 33 38.49 41.27 -18.91
C VAL A 33 37.64 40.00 -19.00
N ILE A 34 37.11 39.67 -20.17
CA ILE A 34 36.32 38.45 -20.38
C ILE A 34 37.18 37.21 -20.15
N ILE A 35 38.43 37.19 -20.63
CA ILE A 35 39.36 36.07 -20.41
C ILE A 35 39.66 35.90 -18.91
N VAL A 36 39.87 36.98 -18.18
CA VAL A 36 40.09 36.94 -16.72
C VAL A 36 38.87 36.41 -15.98
N LEU A 37 37.66 36.81 -16.38
CA LEU A 37 36.41 36.29 -15.80
C LEU A 37 36.20 34.80 -16.08
N ILE A 38 36.50 34.35 -17.31
CA ILE A 38 36.44 32.92 -17.68
C ILE A 38 37.48 32.14 -16.88
N TYR A 39 38.71 32.66 -16.72
CA TYR A 39 39.74 32.02 -15.91
C TYR A 39 39.33 31.92 -14.45
N HIS A 40 38.73 32.96 -13.86
CA HIS A 40 38.19 32.92 -12.50
C HIS A 40 37.05 31.91 -12.35
N LEU A 41 36.17 31.79 -13.35
CA LEU A 41 35.08 30.81 -13.35
C LEU A 41 35.62 29.38 -13.43
N LEU A 42 36.59 29.12 -14.32
CA LEU A 42 37.25 27.82 -14.46
C LEU A 42 38.06 27.46 -13.22
N PHE A 43 38.72 28.43 -12.58
CA PHE A 43 39.44 28.24 -11.32
C PHE A 43 38.50 27.94 -10.14
N ARG A 44 37.32 28.58 -10.09
CA ARG A 44 36.26 28.24 -9.11
C ARG A 44 35.70 26.84 -9.34
N LEU A 45 35.50 26.44 -10.60
CA LEU A 45 35.07 25.09 -10.96
C LEU A 45 36.12 24.04 -10.61
N SER A 46 37.41 24.30 -10.84
CA SER A 46 38.47 23.35 -10.48
C SER A 46 38.65 23.23 -8.96
N TYR A 47 38.47 24.31 -8.19
CA TYR A 47 38.53 24.27 -6.72
C TYR A 47 37.35 23.49 -6.11
N ASN A 48 36.17 23.55 -6.74
CA ASN A 48 35.02 22.71 -6.34
C ASN A 48 35.18 21.24 -6.73
N ILE A 49 36.10 20.89 -7.65
CA ILE A 49 36.37 19.51 -8.07
C ILE A 49 37.47 18.86 -7.20
N THR A 50 38.36 19.64 -6.58
CA THR A 50 39.41 19.11 -5.69
C THR A 50 39.06 19.12 -4.19
N GLY A 51 37.89 19.66 -3.82
CA GLY A 51 37.32 19.56 -2.46
C GLY A 51 36.59 18.24 -2.15
N TYR A 52 36.31 17.41 -3.16
CA TYR A 52 35.80 16.05 -2.98
C TYR A 52 36.96 15.04 -2.95
N SER A 53 37.89 15.27 -2.03
CA SER A 53 38.76 14.22 -1.54
C SER A 53 37.89 13.28 -0.71
N TRP A 54 37.43 12.21 -1.34
CA TRP A 54 37.02 10.92 -0.76
C TRP A 54 37.19 10.87 0.77
N ASP A 55 36.15 11.25 1.50
CA ASP A 55 35.97 10.68 2.82
C ASP A 55 35.71 9.18 2.59
N PRO A 56 36.56 8.28 3.11
CA PRO A 56 36.26 6.87 3.03
C PRO A 56 34.92 6.65 3.73
N LEU A 57 33.98 6.05 2.98
CA LEU A 57 32.77 5.40 3.48
C LEU A 57 33.05 4.83 4.88
N PRO A 58 32.18 5.06 5.89
CA PRO A 58 32.33 4.34 7.14
C PRO A 58 32.34 2.86 6.79
N LEU A 59 33.48 2.22 7.00
CA LEU A 59 33.65 0.78 6.81
C LEU A 59 32.48 0.10 7.50
N PHE A 60 31.64 -0.56 6.71
CA PHE A 60 30.73 -1.58 7.20
C PHE A 60 31.56 -2.49 8.10
N LYS A 61 31.35 -2.38 9.40
CA LYS A 61 31.76 -3.44 10.31
C LYS A 61 30.88 -4.62 9.95
N ASP A 62 31.54 -5.64 9.40
CA ASP A 62 31.09 -7.02 9.41
C ASP A 62 30.35 -7.28 10.73
N PRO A 63 29.08 -7.75 10.73
CA PRO A 63 28.36 -8.05 11.95
C PRO A 63 29.03 -9.26 12.61
N GLN A 64 30.09 -9.00 13.36
CA GLN A 64 30.54 -9.89 14.41
C GLN A 64 29.38 -10.04 15.37
N GLN A 65 28.77 -11.23 15.30
CA GLN A 65 27.89 -11.85 16.28
C GLN A 65 27.98 -11.19 17.67
N ARG A 66 27.16 -10.16 17.89
CA ARG A 66 26.60 -9.90 19.20
C ARG A 66 25.23 -10.51 19.17
N GLY A 67 25.02 -11.54 19.98
CA GLY A 67 23.67 -11.96 20.37
C GLY A 67 23.03 -10.82 21.15
N ALA A 68 22.56 -9.80 20.42
CA ALA A 68 21.60 -8.85 20.94
C ALA A 68 20.27 -9.60 20.98
N ASP A 69 19.59 -9.51 22.11
CA ASP A 69 18.23 -10.00 22.32
C ASP A 69 17.33 -9.39 21.23
N THR A 70 17.10 -10.11 20.13
CA THR A 70 16.37 -9.65 18.93
C THR A 70 14.89 -9.39 19.20
N THR A 71 14.45 -9.53 20.45
CA THR A 71 13.05 -9.42 20.87
C THR A 71 12.59 -7.97 21.02
N HIS A 72 13.50 -6.99 21.06
CA HIS A 72 13.16 -5.58 21.28
C HIS A 72 13.91 -4.66 20.31
N GLN A 73 13.17 -4.07 19.36
CA GLN A 73 13.68 -3.10 18.39
C GLN A 73 13.07 -1.73 18.65
N LYS A 74 13.80 -0.66 18.30
CA LYS A 74 13.24 0.70 18.28
C LYS A 74 13.34 1.28 16.88
N PHE A 75 12.22 1.73 16.38
CA PHE A 75 12.11 2.28 15.04
C PHE A 75 12.10 3.81 15.04
N GLN A 76 12.74 4.38 14.02
CA GLN A 76 12.72 5.82 13.74
C GLN A 76 12.43 6.05 12.25
N LEU A 77 11.70 7.12 11.94
CA LEU A 77 11.51 7.57 10.57
C LEU A 77 12.85 8.02 9.98
N LYS A 78 13.24 7.46 8.83
CA LYS A 78 14.47 7.80 8.12
C LYS A 78 14.24 8.38 6.74
N HIS A 79 13.23 7.89 6.03
CA HIS A 79 12.96 8.34 4.66
C HIS A 79 11.47 8.50 4.42
N ILE A 80 11.13 9.37 3.48
CA ILE A 80 9.78 9.44 2.91
C ILE A 80 9.91 9.35 1.40
N TYR A 81 9.29 8.35 0.82
CA TYR A 81 9.14 8.21 -0.62
C TYR A 81 7.82 8.80 -1.07
N HIS A 82 7.86 9.49 -2.22
CA HIS A 82 6.70 9.96 -2.94
C HIS A 82 6.80 9.47 -4.38
N HIS A 83 5.77 8.76 -4.82
CA HIS A 83 5.65 8.30 -6.19
C HIS A 83 4.41 8.94 -6.80
N GLY A 84 4.63 9.79 -7.80
CA GLY A 84 3.55 10.45 -8.54
C GLY A 84 2.69 9.43 -9.29
N VAL A 85 1.47 9.81 -9.65
CA VAL A 85 0.54 8.96 -10.40
C VAL A 85 -0.10 9.75 -11.54
N SER A 86 -0.94 9.11 -12.35
CA SER A 86 -1.55 9.73 -13.53
C SER A 86 -0.50 10.38 -14.45
N ARG A 87 -0.50 11.73 -14.56
CA ARG A 87 0.43 12.47 -15.42
C ARG A 87 1.85 12.47 -14.88
N ASP A 88 2.00 12.30 -13.57
CA ASP A 88 3.29 12.35 -12.87
C ASP A 88 3.79 10.95 -12.50
N HIS A 89 3.30 9.90 -13.16
CA HIS A 89 3.68 8.51 -12.88
C HIS A 89 5.17 8.17 -13.10
N SER A 90 5.93 9.05 -13.76
CA SER A 90 7.39 8.91 -13.87
C SER A 90 8.15 9.59 -12.72
N VAL A 91 7.45 10.34 -11.87
CA VAL A 91 8.05 11.09 -10.77
C VAL A 91 8.18 10.17 -9.57
N HIS A 92 9.42 9.98 -9.11
CA HIS A 92 9.70 9.22 -7.90
C HIS A 92 10.77 9.95 -7.09
N LYS A 93 10.38 10.46 -5.93
CA LYS A 93 11.20 11.30 -5.05
C LYS A 93 11.38 10.63 -3.70
N ARG A 94 12.50 10.91 -3.04
CA ARG A 94 12.84 10.48 -1.68
C ARG A 94 13.30 11.67 -0.86
N LEU A 95 12.78 11.82 0.34
CA LEU A 95 13.22 12.79 1.33
C LEU A 95 13.92 12.05 2.47
N ASP A 96 15.12 12.48 2.83
CA ASP A 96 15.89 11.89 3.93
C ASP A 96 15.66 12.72 5.21
N ILE A 97 15.16 12.07 6.27
CA ILE A 97 14.87 12.67 7.57
C ILE A 97 16.12 12.55 8.45
N THR A 98 17.07 13.46 8.23
CA THR A 98 18.32 13.52 9.01
C THR A 98 18.19 14.44 10.22
N PRO A 99 19.06 14.31 11.24
CA PRO A 99 19.10 15.27 12.36
C PRO A 99 19.23 16.73 11.91
N GLU A 100 19.99 16.97 10.83
CA GLU A 100 20.13 18.30 10.23
C GLU A 100 18.81 18.79 9.63
N PHE A 101 18.08 17.92 8.92
CA PHE A 101 16.76 18.25 8.37
C PHE A 101 15.76 18.59 9.48
N ILE A 102 15.71 17.77 10.54
CA ILE A 102 14.80 17.97 11.69
C ILE A 102 15.13 19.30 12.39
N SER A 103 16.42 19.60 12.61
CA SER A 103 16.88 20.85 13.22
C SER A 103 16.58 22.08 12.35
N LYS A 104 16.91 22.02 11.06
CA LYS A 104 16.69 23.10 10.06
C LYS A 104 15.23 23.53 9.99
N HIS A 105 14.31 22.57 10.10
CA HIS A 105 12.87 22.82 10.01
C HIS A 105 12.16 22.87 11.37
N SER A 106 12.93 22.88 12.46
CA SER A 106 12.40 22.92 13.83
C SER A 106 11.36 21.84 14.12
N LEU A 107 11.47 20.66 13.46
CA LEU A 107 10.48 19.59 13.56
C LEU A 107 10.43 18.97 14.96
N HIS A 108 11.50 19.11 15.76
CA HIS A 108 11.51 18.76 17.19
C HIS A 108 10.45 19.52 17.99
N LEU A 109 10.07 20.73 17.55
CA LEU A 109 9.12 21.61 18.24
C LEU A 109 7.67 21.38 17.77
N LEU A 110 7.48 20.66 16.67
CA LEU A 110 6.17 20.25 16.18
C LEU A 110 5.68 19.07 17.02
N SER A 111 5.23 19.37 18.23
CA SER A 111 4.48 18.47 19.10
C SER A 111 2.97 18.65 18.89
N ASN A 112 2.17 17.73 19.45
CA ASN A 112 0.70 17.67 19.37
C ASN A 112 -0.06 19.00 19.43
N ALA A 113 0.47 20.04 20.09
CA ALA A 113 -0.21 21.33 20.20
C ALA A 113 -0.41 22.04 18.84
N ASN A 114 0.38 21.69 17.81
CA ASN A 114 0.34 22.32 16.48
C ASN A 114 -0.04 21.34 15.34
N LEU A 115 -0.26 20.06 15.63
CA LEU A 115 -0.59 19.02 14.66
C LEU A 115 -1.89 18.35 15.13
N GLU A 116 -3.03 18.67 14.50
CA GLU A 116 -4.33 18.05 14.81
C GLU A 116 -4.35 16.53 14.54
N ASP A 117 -3.31 15.98 13.89
CA ASP A 117 -3.28 14.63 13.30
C ASP A 117 -2.33 13.61 13.98
N TRP A 118 -1.54 13.97 15.01
CA TRP A 118 -0.68 13.02 15.74
C TRP A 118 -1.41 12.46 16.97
N SER A 119 -1.83 11.20 16.96
CA SER A 119 -2.65 10.58 18.03
C SER A 119 -1.96 10.56 19.41
N THR A 120 -2.74 10.72 20.48
CA THR A 120 -2.41 11.72 21.52
C THR A 120 -2.35 11.22 22.98
N LYS A 121 -2.39 9.92 23.29
CA LYS A 121 -2.34 9.46 24.70
C LYS A 121 -0.98 8.96 25.20
N ARG A 122 -0.20 8.24 24.38
CA ARG A 122 1.04 7.55 24.82
C ARG A 122 2.32 8.37 24.69
N HIS A 123 2.41 9.19 23.66
CA HIS A 123 3.60 9.98 23.29
C HIS A 123 3.31 11.49 23.37
N VAL A 124 2.58 11.90 24.40
CA VAL A 124 2.18 13.31 24.59
C VAL A 124 3.40 14.20 24.69
N GLY A 125 3.52 15.17 23.78
CA GLY A 125 4.63 16.11 23.73
C GLY A 125 5.86 15.62 22.98
N GLU A 126 5.85 14.39 22.44
CA GLU A 126 6.87 13.92 21.53
C GLU A 126 6.53 14.31 20.08
N SER A 127 7.56 14.62 19.30
CA SER A 127 7.41 14.93 17.87
C SER A 127 7.36 13.63 17.06
N PRO A 128 6.43 13.50 16.09
CA PRO A 128 6.34 12.33 15.20
C PRO A 128 7.62 12.11 14.37
N TRP A 129 8.44 13.15 14.22
CA TRP A 129 9.69 13.14 13.49
C TRP A 129 10.87 12.54 14.29
N THR A 130 10.76 12.47 15.62
CA THR A 130 11.86 12.10 16.51
C THR A 130 11.52 11.03 17.53
N VAL A 131 10.23 10.64 17.61
CA VAL A 131 9.74 9.59 18.50
C VAL A 131 10.46 8.26 18.22
N ASN A 132 10.81 7.54 19.29
CA ASN A 132 11.29 6.17 19.19
C ASN A 132 10.12 5.23 19.39
N LEU A 133 9.82 4.41 18.38
CA LEU A 133 8.69 3.49 18.42
C LEU A 133 9.17 2.07 18.77
N PRO A 134 8.93 1.59 20.00
CA PRO A 134 9.36 0.25 20.42
C PRO A 134 8.50 -0.82 19.78
N SER A 135 9.11 -1.93 19.38
CA SER A 135 8.41 -3.07 18.80
C SER A 135 9.10 -4.37 19.18
N LYS A 136 8.33 -5.45 19.22
CA LYS A 136 8.84 -6.81 19.36
C LYS A 136 8.64 -7.58 18.08
N SER A 137 9.54 -8.53 17.85
CA SER A 137 9.44 -9.43 16.72
C SER A 137 9.51 -10.88 17.18
N ASN A 138 9.05 -11.78 16.33
CA ASN A 138 9.20 -13.21 16.52
C ASN A 138 9.45 -13.89 15.17
N LYS A 139 10.19 -15.00 15.21
CA LYS A 139 10.39 -15.83 14.03
C LYS A 139 9.11 -16.57 13.69
N ILE A 140 8.75 -16.58 12.42
CA ILE A 140 7.66 -17.38 11.87
C ILE A 140 8.12 -18.05 10.58
N VAL A 141 7.53 -19.20 10.28
CA VAL A 141 7.75 -19.87 8.99
C VAL A 141 6.68 -19.41 8.02
N LEU A 142 7.09 -18.78 6.92
CA LEU A 142 6.23 -18.39 5.81
C LEU A 142 6.56 -19.21 4.58
N LYS A 143 5.54 -19.71 3.89
CA LYS A 143 5.71 -20.27 2.56
C LYS A 143 5.59 -19.15 1.53
N ARG A 144 6.69 -18.83 0.88
CA ARG A 144 6.82 -17.68 -0.03
C ARG A 144 7.54 -18.06 -1.32
N LEU A 145 7.41 -17.22 -2.34
CA LEU A 145 8.06 -17.43 -3.64
C LEU A 145 9.58 -17.54 -3.43
N ALA A 146 10.24 -18.45 -4.14
CA ALA A 146 11.68 -18.66 -4.02
C ALA A 146 12.46 -17.47 -4.59
N ASP A 147 12.12 -17.04 -5.80
CA ASP A 147 12.64 -15.82 -6.40
C ASP A 147 11.72 -14.65 -6.04
N ARG A 148 12.24 -13.71 -5.25
CA ARG A 148 11.51 -12.53 -4.76
C ARG A 148 12.15 -11.24 -5.23
N ASP A 149 13.06 -11.32 -6.20
CA ASP A 149 13.67 -10.13 -6.77
C ASP A 149 12.57 -9.26 -7.40
N PRO A 150 12.51 -7.94 -7.10
CA PRO A 150 11.48 -7.07 -7.63
C PRO A 150 11.36 -7.05 -9.15
N ASP A 151 12.48 -7.16 -9.89
CA ASP A 151 12.46 -7.18 -11.35
C ASP A 151 11.91 -8.52 -11.88
N SER A 152 12.25 -9.64 -11.23
CA SER A 152 11.69 -10.97 -11.56
C SER A 152 10.18 -11.04 -11.32
N VAL A 153 9.71 -10.59 -10.14
CA VAL A 153 8.28 -10.61 -9.79
C VAL A 153 7.49 -9.67 -10.68
N GLU A 154 8.01 -8.47 -10.97
CA GLU A 154 7.39 -7.52 -11.90
C GLU A 154 7.23 -8.12 -13.30
N SER A 155 8.24 -8.85 -13.80
CA SER A 155 8.19 -9.54 -15.09
C SER A 155 7.10 -10.63 -15.13
N TYR A 156 6.96 -11.40 -14.05
CA TYR A 156 5.87 -12.38 -13.90
C TYR A 156 4.50 -11.69 -13.95
N LEU A 157 4.32 -10.59 -13.20
CA LEU A 157 3.05 -9.85 -13.16
C LEU A 157 2.71 -9.19 -14.52
N ASP A 158 3.71 -8.70 -15.25
CA ASP A 158 3.52 -8.15 -16.59
C ASP A 158 3.07 -9.22 -17.59
N TYR A 159 3.66 -10.42 -17.52
CA TYR A 159 3.18 -11.57 -18.30
C TYR A 159 1.74 -11.94 -17.91
N ALA A 160 1.46 -11.99 -16.60
CA ALA A 160 0.14 -12.36 -16.08
C ALA A 160 -0.97 -11.44 -16.56
N ARG A 161 -0.70 -10.13 -16.63
CA ARG A 161 -1.61 -9.13 -17.20
C ARG A 161 -1.99 -9.41 -18.66
N GLU A 162 -1.04 -9.88 -19.46
CA GLU A 162 -1.24 -10.08 -20.90
C GLU A 162 -1.90 -11.42 -21.22
N ALA A 163 -1.39 -12.46 -20.58
CA ALA A 163 -1.78 -13.85 -20.79
C ALA A 163 -3.11 -14.19 -20.09
N GLY A 164 -3.40 -13.58 -18.94
CA GLY A 164 -4.59 -13.85 -18.12
C GLY A 164 -4.45 -15.10 -17.25
N SER A 165 -5.46 -15.32 -16.38
CA SER A 165 -5.41 -16.35 -15.32
C SER A 165 -5.15 -17.78 -15.80
N GLU A 166 -5.71 -18.18 -16.94
CA GLU A 166 -5.57 -19.54 -17.47
C GLU A 166 -4.12 -19.87 -17.81
N GLU A 167 -3.42 -18.98 -18.50
CA GLU A 167 -2.01 -19.18 -18.85
C GLU A 167 -1.10 -19.05 -17.63
N VAL A 168 -1.40 -18.12 -16.73
CA VAL A 168 -0.67 -17.94 -15.46
C VAL A 168 -0.72 -19.19 -14.60
N SER A 169 -1.87 -19.87 -14.56
CA SER A 169 -2.02 -21.12 -13.80
C SER A 169 -1.13 -22.27 -14.28
N LYS A 170 -0.59 -22.18 -15.50
CA LYS A 170 0.34 -23.16 -16.07
C LYS A 170 1.80 -22.86 -15.70
N ILE A 171 2.09 -21.68 -15.15
CA ILE A 171 3.42 -21.33 -14.67
C ILE A 171 3.70 -22.09 -13.37
N HIS A 172 4.79 -22.85 -13.36
CA HIS A 172 5.30 -23.46 -12.14
C HIS A 172 6.14 -22.43 -11.38
N LEU A 173 5.58 -21.90 -10.29
CA LEU A 173 6.29 -21.06 -9.34
C LEU A 173 6.94 -21.94 -8.26
N ASP A 174 8.22 -21.69 -7.98
CA ASP A 174 8.93 -22.38 -6.91
C ASP A 174 8.63 -21.73 -5.56
N TRP A 175 8.24 -22.55 -4.58
CA TRP A 175 7.87 -22.09 -3.24
C TRP A 175 8.82 -22.65 -2.20
N VAL A 176 9.20 -21.84 -1.22
CA VAL A 176 10.07 -22.23 -0.12
C VAL A 176 9.41 -21.90 1.22
N ASP A 177 9.60 -22.79 2.19
CA ASP A 177 9.31 -22.50 3.60
C ASP A 177 10.51 -21.76 4.19
N ASP A 178 10.30 -20.51 4.58
CA ASP A 178 11.35 -19.60 4.98
C ASP A 178 11.07 -19.06 6.38
N GLU A 179 12.07 -19.11 7.26
CA GLU A 179 11.96 -18.55 8.60
C GLU A 179 12.27 -17.05 8.53
N VAL A 180 11.25 -16.23 8.75
CA VAL A 180 11.35 -14.78 8.66
C VAL A 180 11.15 -14.12 10.02
N ASP A 181 11.77 -12.96 10.19
CA ASP A 181 11.45 -12.07 11.30
C ASP A 181 10.16 -11.32 11.01
N ALA A 182 9.13 -11.49 11.84
CA ALA A 182 7.85 -10.85 11.69
C ALA A 182 7.49 -10.05 12.94
N PRO A 183 6.69 -8.97 12.82
CA PRO A 183 6.22 -8.24 13.98
C PRO A 183 5.36 -9.13 14.86
N ASN A 184 5.54 -9.05 16.18
CA ASN A 184 4.75 -9.82 17.13
C ASN A 184 3.33 -9.23 17.26
N VAL A 185 2.40 -9.74 16.47
CA VAL A 185 0.99 -9.31 16.46
C VAL A 185 0.20 -9.68 17.72
N THR A 186 0.78 -10.50 18.61
CA THR A 186 0.20 -10.79 19.94
C THR A 186 0.64 -9.78 21.00
N ASP A 187 1.68 -9.00 20.72
CA ASP A 187 2.16 -7.94 21.58
C ASP A 187 1.44 -6.62 21.28
N LYS A 188 0.71 -6.12 22.29
CA LYS A 188 -0.10 -4.89 22.18
C LYS A 188 0.72 -3.68 21.74
N ASP A 189 1.94 -3.53 22.26
CA ASP A 189 2.77 -2.37 21.99
C ASP A 189 3.32 -2.40 20.56
N THR A 190 3.64 -3.58 20.06
CA THR A 190 4.02 -3.81 18.65
C THR A 190 2.89 -3.39 17.70
N VAL A 191 1.65 -3.82 17.96
CA VAL A 191 0.49 -3.44 17.14
C VAL A 191 0.23 -1.93 17.19
N ILE A 192 0.33 -1.31 18.37
CA ILE A 192 0.19 0.14 18.52
C ILE A 192 1.31 0.88 17.76
N THR A 193 2.55 0.39 17.82
CA THR A 193 3.67 0.99 17.09
C THR A 193 3.44 0.98 15.58
N LEU A 194 2.97 -0.13 15.01
CA LEU A 194 2.66 -0.21 13.57
C LEU A 194 1.46 0.68 13.21
N ALA A 195 0.47 0.80 14.10
CA ALA A 195 -0.65 1.73 13.92
C ALA A 195 -0.17 3.19 13.95
N LEU A 196 0.73 3.55 14.86
CA LEU A 196 1.35 4.88 14.93
C LEU A 196 2.19 5.19 13.69
N MET A 197 2.94 4.22 13.15
CA MET A 197 3.62 4.37 11.86
C MET A 197 2.63 4.62 10.71
N SER A 198 1.48 3.95 10.74
CA SER A 198 0.40 4.14 9.76
C SER A 198 -0.28 5.51 9.91
N SER A 199 -0.44 6.00 11.15
CA SER A 199 -0.93 7.36 11.44
C SER A 199 0.06 8.42 10.99
N ASN A 200 1.36 8.19 11.20
CA ASN A 200 2.44 9.11 10.80
C ASN A 200 2.45 9.38 9.29
N ALA A 201 2.01 8.41 8.48
CA ALA A 201 1.92 8.55 7.02
C ALA A 201 1.02 9.72 6.57
N TYR A 202 0.11 10.17 7.44
CA TYR A 202 -0.79 11.31 7.19
C TYR A 202 -0.21 12.66 7.62
N VAL A 203 0.85 12.69 8.44
CA VAL A 203 1.45 13.94 8.91
C VAL A 203 2.12 14.66 7.74
N GLU A 204 1.72 15.92 7.50
CA GLU A 204 2.32 16.76 6.48
C GLU A 204 3.78 17.11 6.84
N VAL A 205 4.72 16.91 5.90
CA VAL A 205 6.07 17.46 6.02
C VAL A 205 5.97 18.98 5.83
N PRO A 206 6.44 19.80 6.78
CA PRO A 206 6.44 21.25 6.63
C PRO A 206 7.25 21.68 5.41
N GLU A 207 6.72 22.62 4.63
CA GLU A 207 7.12 23.12 3.29
C GLU A 207 8.61 23.28 2.98
N THR A 208 9.40 22.22 3.05
CA THR A 208 10.86 22.33 2.96
C THR A 208 11.50 21.13 2.29
N GLY A 209 11.99 21.38 1.08
CA GLY A 209 12.63 20.39 0.23
C GLY A 209 14.06 20.05 0.66
N ASP A 210 14.39 18.79 0.43
CA ASP A 210 15.68 18.25 0.00
C ASP A 210 15.41 16.89 -0.70
N TRP A 211 14.41 16.87 -1.61
CA TRP A 211 14.01 15.66 -2.32
C TRP A 211 15.11 15.20 -3.28
N ARG A 212 15.52 13.95 -3.13
CA ARG A 212 16.35 13.25 -4.10
C ARG A 212 15.45 12.54 -5.09
N ASP A 213 15.66 12.80 -6.37
CA ASP A 213 15.05 12.00 -7.43
C ASP A 213 15.67 10.60 -7.38
N VAL A 214 14.82 9.58 -7.23
CA VAL A 214 15.22 8.16 -7.20
C VAL A 214 14.85 7.44 -8.50
N GLY A 215 14.41 8.18 -9.54
CA GLY A 215 14.04 7.66 -10.86
C GLY A 215 14.97 8.09 -11.99
N TRP A 216 15.12 7.23 -13.01
CA TRP A 216 15.87 7.55 -14.24
C TRP A 216 15.04 8.44 -15.18
N ASN A 217 14.92 9.74 -14.89
CA ASN A 217 14.89 10.82 -15.89
C ASN A 217 14.99 12.19 -15.20
N LYS A 218 16.05 12.96 -15.48
CA LYS A 218 16.27 14.27 -14.85
C LYS A 218 15.38 15.34 -15.47
N SER A 219 14.12 15.42 -15.05
CA SER A 219 13.41 16.70 -15.12
C SER A 219 12.19 16.71 -14.20
N ILE A 220 12.20 17.72 -13.31
CA ILE A 220 11.08 18.53 -12.81
C ILE A 220 11.01 18.55 -11.26
N SER A 221 11.40 19.72 -10.73
CA SER A 221 11.34 20.10 -9.31
C SER A 221 9.92 20.50 -8.91
N HIS A 222 9.17 19.63 -8.24
CA HIS A 222 7.88 19.98 -7.64
C HIS A 222 7.63 19.15 -6.36
N GLY A 223 6.80 19.66 -5.45
CA GLY A 223 6.86 19.34 -4.02
C GLY A 223 5.87 18.30 -3.49
N TRP A 224 5.83 18.22 -2.16
CA TRP A 224 5.04 17.36 -1.29
C TRP A 224 3.53 17.29 -1.62
N ASN A 225 2.96 18.34 -2.23
CA ASN A 225 1.53 18.45 -2.56
C ASN A 225 1.09 17.70 -3.83
N GLU A 226 1.99 17.02 -4.54
CA GLU A 226 1.61 16.32 -5.76
C GLU A 226 0.85 15.02 -5.50
N THR A 227 -0.05 14.69 -6.43
CA THR A 227 -0.89 13.50 -6.40
C THR A 227 -0.04 12.23 -6.51
N GLY A 228 -0.12 11.33 -5.53
CA GLY A 228 0.78 10.17 -5.50
C GLY A 228 0.67 9.30 -4.25
N VAL A 229 1.33 8.15 -4.31
CA VAL A 229 1.51 7.27 -3.15
C VAL A 229 2.67 7.77 -2.31
N ARG A 230 2.47 7.85 -0.99
CA ARG A 230 3.53 8.16 -0.02
C ARG A 230 3.86 6.92 0.80
N GLY A 231 5.15 6.64 0.92
CA GLY A 231 5.69 5.56 1.75
C GLY A 231 6.70 6.11 2.76
N GLN A 232 6.36 6.06 4.04
CA GLN A 232 7.27 6.43 5.13
C GLN A 232 8.08 5.24 5.59
N ILE A 233 9.40 5.39 5.68
CA ILE A 233 10.34 4.30 5.94
C ILE A 233 10.89 4.46 7.34
N PHE A 234 10.53 3.51 8.21
CA PHE A 234 11.03 3.41 9.56
C PHE A 234 12.12 2.34 9.61
N VAL A 235 13.24 2.65 10.27
CA VAL A 235 14.39 1.74 10.36
C VAL A 235 14.68 1.45 11.83
N SER A 236 14.96 0.19 12.14
CA SER A 236 15.35 -0.24 13.48
C SER A 236 16.71 0.34 13.87
N ASP A 237 16.97 0.45 15.17
CA ASP A 237 18.20 1.00 15.75
C ASP A 237 19.46 0.18 15.41
N ASP A 238 19.30 -1.11 15.08
CA ASP A 238 20.34 -2.00 14.60
C ASP A 238 20.41 -2.11 13.07
N ASN A 239 19.57 -1.38 12.32
CA ASN A 239 19.40 -1.44 10.87
C ASN A 239 19.05 -2.85 10.31
N SER A 240 18.57 -3.77 11.15
CA SER A 240 18.21 -5.13 10.73
C SER A 240 16.81 -5.23 10.13
N THR A 241 15.94 -4.27 10.43
CA THR A 241 14.52 -4.30 10.04
C THR A 241 14.08 -2.93 9.56
N VAL A 242 13.31 -2.94 8.47
CA VAL A 242 12.75 -1.75 7.83
C VAL A 242 11.25 -1.93 7.68
N VAL A 243 10.49 -0.93 8.11
CA VAL A 243 9.03 -0.90 7.98
C VAL A 243 8.65 0.16 6.95
N ILE A 244 7.92 -0.25 5.92
CA ILE A 244 7.32 0.65 4.93
C ILE A 244 5.88 0.93 5.35
N SER A 245 5.58 2.18 5.68
CA SER A 245 4.24 2.65 6.02
C SER A 245 3.61 3.39 4.84
N TYR A 246 2.60 2.81 4.21
CA TYR A 246 1.89 3.46 3.11
C TYR A 246 0.75 4.34 3.62
N LYS A 247 0.70 5.57 3.12
CA LYS A 247 -0.40 6.51 3.39
C LYS A 247 -1.68 6.03 2.70
N GLY A 248 -2.82 6.15 3.39
CA GLY A 248 -4.15 5.93 2.81
C GLY A 248 -4.85 7.22 2.38
N THR A 249 -6.17 7.13 2.19
CA THR A 249 -6.99 8.21 1.62
C THR A 249 -7.12 9.43 2.52
N SER A 250 -6.93 10.62 1.95
CA SER A 250 -6.92 11.90 2.66
C SER A 250 -8.29 12.60 2.65
N ALA A 251 -9.38 11.84 2.76
CA ALA A 251 -10.73 12.40 2.71
C ALA A 251 -11.00 13.26 3.95
N ALA A 252 -11.56 14.46 3.78
CA ALA A 252 -11.87 15.40 4.87
C ALA A 252 -12.62 14.79 6.08
N TYR A 253 -13.44 13.77 5.83
CA TYR A 253 -14.17 13.06 6.89
C TYR A 253 -13.35 11.96 7.59
N LEU A 254 -12.30 11.44 6.94
CA LEU A 254 -11.46 10.34 7.42
C LEU A 254 -10.13 10.80 8.03
N SER A 255 -9.51 11.84 7.46
CA SER A 255 -8.18 12.31 7.89
C SER A 255 -8.21 13.60 8.71
N GLY A 256 -9.35 14.26 8.89
CA GLY A 256 -9.42 15.56 9.59
C GLY A 256 -8.86 16.74 8.78
N SER A 257 -7.80 16.52 7.99
CA SER A 257 -7.30 17.48 7.00
C SER A 257 -8.18 17.47 5.74
N GLY A 258 -8.97 18.52 5.56
CA GLY A 258 -9.91 18.67 4.44
C GLY A 258 -9.31 19.24 3.15
N ASN A 259 -8.00 19.45 3.10
CA ASN A 259 -7.33 20.24 2.06
C ASN A 259 -6.24 19.48 1.30
N ASP A 260 -6.26 18.14 1.30
CA ASP A 260 -5.22 17.37 0.60
C ASP A 260 -5.50 17.31 -0.91
N GLU A 261 -4.52 17.73 -1.71
CA GLU A 261 -4.55 17.69 -3.17
C GLU A 261 -4.59 16.24 -3.72
N THR A 262 -4.32 15.21 -2.90
CA THR A 262 -4.39 13.79 -3.31
C THR A 262 -5.80 13.18 -3.37
N VAL A 263 -6.81 13.85 -2.80
CA VAL A 263 -8.17 13.29 -2.63
C VAL A 263 -8.78 12.70 -3.92
N PRO A 264 -8.66 13.34 -5.11
CA PRO A 264 -9.23 12.78 -6.33
C PRO A 264 -8.58 11.43 -6.72
N GLN A 265 -7.27 11.31 -6.61
CA GLN A 265 -6.53 10.11 -6.99
C GLN A 265 -6.66 9.00 -5.96
N ASP A 266 -6.71 9.35 -4.68
CA ASP A 266 -7.02 8.40 -3.60
C ASP A 266 -8.37 7.73 -3.90
N LYS A 267 -9.41 8.56 -4.17
CA LYS A 267 -10.75 8.10 -4.51
C LYS A 267 -10.84 7.28 -5.79
N ASP A 268 -10.10 7.65 -6.84
CA ASP A 268 -10.06 6.86 -8.08
C ASP A 268 -9.49 5.46 -7.84
N ASN A 269 -8.44 5.34 -7.01
CA ASN A 269 -7.81 4.06 -6.72
C ASN A 269 -8.63 3.24 -5.71
N ASP A 270 -9.24 3.87 -4.70
CA ASP A 270 -10.24 3.23 -3.83
C ASP A 270 -11.35 2.59 -4.66
N ASN A 271 -11.92 3.38 -5.56
CA ASN A 271 -12.99 2.93 -6.46
C ASN A 271 -12.53 1.84 -7.42
N LEU A 272 -11.28 1.86 -7.88
CA LEU A 272 -10.74 0.84 -8.76
C LEU A 272 -10.48 -0.49 -8.02
N LEU A 273 -9.95 -0.41 -6.80
CA LEU A 273 -9.58 -1.57 -5.98
C LEU A 273 -10.80 -2.25 -5.36
N PHE A 274 -11.76 -1.47 -4.85
CA PHE A 274 -12.80 -1.97 -3.95
C PHE A 274 -14.20 -2.00 -4.55
N SER A 275 -14.37 -1.57 -5.80
CA SER A 275 -15.64 -1.74 -6.53
C SER A 275 -15.66 -3.01 -7.37
N CYS A 276 -16.87 -3.48 -7.63
CA CYS A 276 -17.08 -4.64 -8.48
C CYS A 276 -16.82 -4.33 -9.96
N CYS A 277 -17.12 -3.12 -10.42
CA CYS A 277 -16.91 -2.74 -11.82
C CYS A 277 -16.76 -1.21 -11.98
N CYS A 278 -15.52 -0.71 -11.90
CA CYS A 278 -15.18 0.69 -12.21
C CYS A 278 -16.05 1.75 -11.50
N ALA A 279 -16.42 1.53 -10.24
CA ALA A 279 -17.30 2.41 -9.46
C ALA A 279 -18.73 2.55 -10.01
N ARG A 280 -19.23 1.54 -10.73
CA ARG A 280 -20.58 1.56 -11.31
C ARG A 280 -21.65 1.27 -10.25
N VAL A 281 -21.95 2.28 -9.42
CA VAL A 281 -22.98 2.20 -8.37
C VAL A 281 -24.37 2.58 -8.90
N SER A 282 -24.48 3.66 -9.68
CA SER A 282 -25.75 4.10 -10.27
C SER A 282 -25.54 4.88 -11.57
N TYR A 283 -26.61 5.21 -12.30
CA TYR A 283 -26.53 5.98 -13.55
C TYR A 283 -26.00 7.40 -13.36
N MET A 284 -26.05 7.94 -12.13
CA MET A 284 -25.58 9.30 -11.78
C MET A 284 -24.06 9.36 -11.51
N TRP A 285 -23.37 8.21 -11.52
CA TRP A 285 -21.93 8.14 -11.22
C TRP A 285 -21.11 8.06 -12.50
N THR A 286 -19.98 8.77 -12.48
CA THR A 286 -18.90 8.61 -13.47
C THR A 286 -18.04 7.41 -13.06
N THR A 287 -17.79 6.50 -14.00
CA THR A 287 -16.94 5.34 -13.78
C THR A 287 -15.46 5.72 -13.83
N VAL A 288 -14.61 5.01 -13.07
CA VAL A 288 -13.15 5.23 -13.06
C VAL A 288 -12.40 4.52 -14.19
N CYS A 289 -13.10 3.64 -14.91
CA CYS A 289 -12.66 2.94 -16.11
C CYS A 289 -13.84 2.51 -17.01
N ASP A 290 -13.54 2.12 -18.25
CA ASP A 290 -14.53 1.79 -19.29
C ASP A 290 -14.80 0.27 -19.42
N CYS A 291 -14.62 -0.49 -18.33
CA CYS A 291 -14.81 -1.94 -18.33
C CYS A 291 -16.27 -2.38 -18.18
N TYR A 292 -17.16 -1.47 -17.79
CA TYR A 292 -18.60 -1.76 -17.70
C TYR A 292 -19.18 -2.07 -19.09
N ARG A 293 -19.99 -3.13 -19.18
CA ARG A 293 -20.62 -3.53 -20.45
C ARG A 293 -22.12 -3.26 -20.43
N LYS A 294 -22.83 -3.82 -19.45
CA LYS A 294 -24.28 -3.66 -19.25
C LYS A 294 -24.66 -4.15 -17.85
N SER A 295 -25.95 -4.12 -17.51
CA SER A 295 -26.48 -4.46 -16.19
C SER A 295 -25.78 -5.67 -15.56
N TYR A 296 -25.10 -5.44 -14.43
CA TYR A 296 -24.32 -6.44 -13.69
C TYR A 296 -23.35 -7.25 -14.57
N THR A 297 -22.79 -6.66 -15.63
CA THR A 297 -21.84 -7.31 -16.52
C THR A 297 -20.62 -6.41 -16.72
N CYS A 298 -19.44 -6.94 -16.39
CA CYS A 298 -18.17 -6.22 -16.49
C CYS A 298 -17.14 -7.06 -17.28
N ASP A 299 -16.25 -6.40 -18.00
CA ASP A 299 -15.11 -7.06 -18.62
C ASP A 299 -13.99 -7.28 -17.60
N GLN A 300 -13.72 -8.55 -17.31
CA GLN A 300 -12.69 -8.97 -16.37
C GLN A 300 -11.29 -8.59 -16.87
N LYS A 301 -10.98 -8.83 -18.15
CA LYS A 301 -9.65 -8.57 -18.70
C LYS A 301 -9.36 -7.07 -18.73
N CYS A 302 -10.37 -6.25 -18.94
CA CYS A 302 -10.25 -4.80 -18.80
C CYS A 302 -9.96 -4.38 -17.36
N LEU A 303 -10.67 -4.92 -16.36
CA LEU A 303 -10.44 -4.59 -14.94
C LEU A 303 -9.01 -4.93 -14.49
N GLU A 304 -8.53 -6.12 -14.87
CA GLU A 304 -7.16 -6.55 -14.57
C GLU A 304 -6.11 -5.62 -15.18
N LYS A 305 -6.33 -5.17 -16.43
CA LYS A 305 -5.46 -4.19 -17.09
C LYS A 305 -5.47 -2.84 -16.38
N GLU A 306 -6.63 -2.34 -15.99
CA GLU A 306 -6.74 -1.05 -15.31
C GLU A 306 -6.04 -1.04 -13.95
N LEU A 307 -6.17 -2.12 -13.17
CA LEU A 307 -5.47 -2.28 -11.89
C LEU A 307 -3.94 -2.28 -12.03
N ARG A 308 -3.42 -2.81 -13.15
CA ARG A 308 -1.98 -2.95 -13.40
C ARG A 308 -1.37 -1.79 -14.18
N ARG A 309 -2.13 -0.72 -14.45
CA ARG A 309 -1.56 0.46 -15.12
C ARG A 309 -0.44 1.07 -14.27
N LYS A 310 0.61 1.55 -14.95
CA LYS A 310 1.80 2.12 -14.29
C LYS A 310 1.51 3.43 -13.56
N ASP A 311 0.40 4.08 -13.88
CA ASP A 311 -0.03 5.35 -13.31
C ASP A 311 -1.06 5.19 -12.17
N ARG A 312 -1.13 3.98 -11.57
CA ARG A 312 -2.03 3.63 -10.46
C ARG A 312 -1.25 3.26 -9.19
N TYR A 313 -1.97 3.20 -8.07
CA TYR A 313 -1.36 3.12 -6.73
C TYR A 313 -0.64 1.80 -6.48
N TYR A 314 -1.13 0.70 -7.05
CA TYR A 314 -0.45 -0.59 -6.91
C TYR A 314 0.96 -0.58 -7.52
N GLN A 315 1.14 -0.03 -8.73
CA GLN A 315 2.49 0.12 -9.32
C GLN A 315 3.33 1.06 -8.46
N ALA A 316 2.80 2.23 -8.10
CA ALA A 316 3.53 3.21 -7.31
C ALA A 316 4.02 2.62 -5.96
N ALA A 317 3.19 1.82 -5.28
CA ALA A 317 3.59 1.12 -4.06
C ALA A 317 4.70 0.09 -4.32
N MET A 318 4.63 -0.65 -5.42
CA MET A 318 5.64 -1.63 -5.83
C MET A 318 6.99 -0.96 -6.13
N ASP A 319 6.97 0.20 -6.79
CA ASP A 319 8.18 0.97 -7.08
C ASP A 319 8.83 1.53 -5.81
N VAL A 320 8.03 1.98 -4.83
CA VAL A 320 8.53 2.35 -3.50
C VAL A 320 9.22 1.15 -2.83
N TYR A 321 8.56 -0.02 -2.80
CA TYR A 321 9.13 -1.24 -2.24
C TYR A 321 10.46 -1.59 -2.90
N LYS A 322 10.52 -1.58 -4.22
CA LYS A 322 11.72 -1.88 -5.03
C LYS A 322 12.88 -0.95 -4.71
N ASN A 323 12.61 0.33 -4.49
CA ASN A 323 13.64 1.30 -4.12
C ASN A 323 14.15 1.07 -2.68
N VAL A 324 13.25 0.75 -1.74
CA VAL A 324 13.61 0.43 -0.36
C VAL A 324 14.46 -0.84 -0.30
N THR A 325 14.09 -1.90 -1.02
CA THR A 325 14.88 -3.14 -1.03
C THR A 325 16.26 -2.98 -1.67
N LYS A 326 16.41 -2.05 -2.63
CA LYS A 326 17.72 -1.70 -3.20
C LYS A 326 18.60 -0.95 -2.20
N GLU A 327 18.00 -0.12 -1.34
CA GLU A 327 18.72 0.64 -0.32
C GLU A 327 19.05 -0.20 0.92
N TYR A 328 18.19 -1.16 1.25
CA TYR A 328 18.34 -2.06 2.40
C TYR A 328 18.37 -3.53 1.97
N PRO A 329 19.40 -3.97 1.21
CA PRO A 329 19.43 -5.30 0.59
C PRO A 329 19.48 -6.46 1.58
N ASN A 330 19.90 -6.21 2.83
CA ASN A 330 20.07 -7.24 3.86
C ASN A 330 19.09 -7.11 5.03
N ALA A 331 18.14 -6.16 4.97
CA ALA A 331 17.19 -5.94 6.05
C ALA A 331 15.93 -6.80 5.90
N ASN A 332 15.31 -7.15 7.03
CA ASN A 332 13.94 -7.66 7.03
C ASN A 332 12.99 -6.53 6.67
N ILE A 333 12.10 -6.75 5.70
CA ILE A 333 11.11 -5.75 5.29
C ILE A 333 9.75 -6.12 5.87
N TRP A 334 9.14 -5.18 6.59
CA TRP A 334 7.73 -5.24 6.97
C TRP A 334 6.97 -4.13 6.25
N VAL A 335 5.68 -4.35 6.03
CA VAL A 335 4.81 -3.33 5.44
C VAL A 335 3.58 -3.09 6.33
N THR A 336 3.18 -1.84 6.45
CA THR A 336 2.03 -1.43 7.26
C THR A 336 1.29 -0.27 6.62
N GLY A 337 0.02 -0.12 6.98
CA GLY A 337 -0.76 1.02 6.53
C GLY A 337 -2.18 0.96 7.04
N HIS A 338 -2.86 2.09 6.87
CA HIS A 338 -4.26 2.27 7.26
C HIS A 338 -5.15 2.50 6.04
N SER A 339 -6.39 2.03 6.06
CA SER A 339 -7.37 2.25 4.98
C SER A 339 -6.81 1.80 3.62
N LEU A 340 -6.86 2.66 2.58
CA LEU A 340 -6.21 2.43 1.28
C LEU A 340 -4.72 2.04 1.41
N GLY A 341 -3.96 2.67 2.31
CA GLY A 341 -2.55 2.34 2.55
C GLY A 341 -2.38 0.96 3.19
N GLY A 342 -3.35 0.52 3.99
CA GLY A 342 -3.44 -0.83 4.52
C GLY A 342 -3.64 -1.85 3.40
N ALA A 343 -4.57 -1.60 2.48
CA ALA A 343 -4.76 -2.46 1.32
C ALA A 343 -3.52 -2.51 0.41
N LEU A 344 -2.86 -1.37 0.14
CA LEU A 344 -1.59 -1.38 -0.60
C LEU A 344 -0.53 -2.22 0.11
N SER A 345 -0.46 -2.15 1.44
CA SER A 345 0.49 -2.94 2.24
C SER A 345 0.23 -4.44 2.14
N SER A 346 -1.04 -4.87 2.18
CA SER A 346 -1.38 -6.29 1.99
C SER A 346 -1.11 -6.77 0.56
N LEU A 347 -1.39 -5.96 -0.46
CA LEU A 347 -1.02 -6.27 -1.85
C LEU A 347 0.50 -6.46 -1.97
N ILE A 348 1.31 -5.55 -1.43
CA ILE A 348 2.78 -5.66 -1.44
C ILE A 348 3.28 -6.85 -0.61
N GLY A 349 2.68 -7.08 0.56
CA GLY A 349 2.93 -8.25 1.40
C GLY A 349 2.70 -9.55 0.64
N ARG A 350 1.63 -9.61 -0.15
CA ARG A 350 1.29 -10.75 -1.01
C ARG A 350 2.25 -10.89 -2.19
N THR A 351 2.59 -9.79 -2.86
CA THR A 351 3.48 -9.77 -4.03
C THR A 351 4.86 -10.33 -3.71
N PHE A 352 5.45 -9.93 -2.58
CA PHE A 352 6.82 -10.29 -2.23
C PHE A 352 6.95 -11.32 -1.09
N GLY A 353 5.83 -11.76 -0.51
CA GLY A 353 5.83 -12.67 0.63
C GLY A 353 6.51 -12.07 1.86
N VAL A 354 6.23 -10.81 2.15
CA VAL A 354 6.76 -10.07 3.32
C VAL A 354 5.68 -9.85 4.39
N PRO A 355 6.03 -9.82 5.69
CA PRO A 355 5.08 -9.56 6.75
C PRO A 355 4.32 -8.24 6.56
N ALA A 356 2.99 -8.29 6.56
CA ALA A 356 2.11 -7.14 6.42
C ALA A 356 1.13 -7.03 7.59
N VAL A 357 1.10 -5.90 8.28
CA VAL A 357 0.12 -5.61 9.34
C VAL A 357 -0.66 -4.37 8.92
N THR A 358 -1.98 -4.47 8.84
CA THR A 358 -2.81 -3.40 8.29
C THR A 358 -3.90 -3.01 9.27
N PHE A 359 -4.37 -1.76 9.18
CA PHE A 359 -5.37 -1.20 10.09
C PHE A 359 -6.58 -0.69 9.29
N GLU A 360 -7.77 -1.19 9.61
CA GLU A 360 -9.03 -0.84 8.94
C GLU A 360 -8.92 -0.91 7.41
N ALA A 361 -8.12 -1.83 6.87
CA ALA A 361 -7.98 -1.99 5.43
C ALA A 361 -9.31 -2.49 4.82
N PRO A 362 -9.77 -1.95 3.68
CA PRO A 362 -10.89 -2.54 2.94
C PRO A 362 -10.57 -3.96 2.44
N GLY A 363 -11.60 -4.72 2.06
CA GLY A 363 -11.45 -6.09 1.56
C GLY A 363 -10.72 -6.15 0.21
N GLU A 364 -9.44 -6.47 0.22
CA GLU A 364 -8.56 -6.42 -0.97
C GLU A 364 -8.36 -7.77 -1.70
N LEU A 365 -9.00 -8.85 -1.26
CA LEU A 365 -8.79 -10.19 -1.86
C LEU A 365 -9.20 -10.23 -3.34
N LEU A 366 -10.26 -9.51 -3.72
CA LEU A 366 -10.68 -9.41 -5.12
C LEU A 366 -9.61 -8.71 -5.98
N ALA A 367 -8.99 -7.65 -5.46
CA ALA A 367 -7.90 -6.96 -6.13
C ALA A 367 -6.67 -7.88 -6.25
N THR A 368 -6.32 -8.61 -5.18
CA THR A 368 -5.26 -9.64 -5.19
C THR A 368 -5.47 -10.65 -6.33
N ARG A 369 -6.69 -11.18 -6.47
CA ARG A 369 -7.03 -12.13 -7.55
C ARG A 369 -6.93 -11.51 -8.94
N ARG A 370 -7.44 -10.29 -9.12
CA ARG A 370 -7.38 -9.56 -10.41
C ARG A 370 -5.95 -9.19 -10.82
N LEU A 371 -5.07 -8.96 -9.85
CA LEU A 371 -3.65 -8.69 -10.10
C LEU A 371 -2.83 -9.95 -10.36
N HIS A 372 -3.43 -11.15 -10.22
CA HIS A 372 -2.76 -12.45 -10.34
C HIS A 372 -1.54 -12.57 -9.42
N LEU A 373 -1.63 -11.98 -8.23
CA LEU A 373 -0.51 -12.01 -7.27
C LEU A 373 -0.18 -13.47 -6.90
N PRO A 374 1.10 -13.79 -6.64
CA PRO A 374 1.50 -15.13 -6.25
C PRO A 374 0.68 -15.62 -5.03
N MET A 375 0.00 -16.77 -5.21
CA MET A 375 -0.73 -17.45 -4.15
C MET A 375 -0.19 -18.88 -4.05
N PRO A 376 0.36 -19.30 -2.90
CA PRO A 376 0.97 -20.63 -2.84
C PRO A 376 -0.15 -21.69 -2.82
N PRO A 377 -0.03 -22.76 -3.60
CA PRO A 377 -1.08 -23.76 -3.70
C PRO A 377 -1.21 -24.53 -2.39
N GLY A 378 -2.45 -24.69 -1.91
CA GLY A 378 -2.76 -25.55 -0.77
C GLY A 378 -2.12 -25.11 0.56
N LEU A 379 -1.79 -23.82 0.74
CA LEU A 379 -1.38 -23.35 2.05
C LEU A 379 -2.46 -23.58 3.09
N PRO A 380 -2.10 -24.12 4.26
CA PRO A 380 -2.87 -23.88 5.45
C PRO A 380 -2.91 -22.37 5.71
N ALA A 381 -4.11 -21.81 5.88
CA ALA A 381 -4.32 -20.37 5.92
C ALA A 381 -3.56 -19.67 7.07
N TYR A 382 -3.08 -20.42 8.07
CA TYR A 382 -2.26 -19.91 9.16
C TYR A 382 -0.84 -19.53 8.76
N MET A 383 -0.37 -19.93 7.58
CA MET A 383 0.99 -19.67 7.08
C MET A 383 1.11 -18.38 6.27
N GLU A 384 0.03 -17.61 6.08
CA GLU A 384 0.10 -16.30 5.43
C GLU A 384 0.58 -15.23 6.42
N GLY A 385 1.58 -14.44 6.01
CA GLY A 385 2.18 -13.36 6.80
C GLY A 385 1.44 -12.03 6.70
N ILE A 386 0.11 -12.05 6.58
CA ILE A 386 -0.72 -10.86 6.43
C ILE A 386 -1.78 -10.84 7.55
N TRP A 387 -1.83 -9.75 8.31
CA TRP A 387 -2.76 -9.55 9.41
C TRP A 387 -3.53 -8.24 9.23
N HIS A 388 -4.84 -8.33 9.19
CA HIS A 388 -5.75 -7.21 9.08
C HIS A 388 -6.40 -6.92 10.43
N PHE A 389 -5.90 -5.90 11.13
CA PHE A 389 -6.56 -5.38 12.32
C PHE A 389 -7.72 -4.48 11.92
N GLY A 390 -8.88 -4.72 12.53
CA GLY A 390 -10.04 -3.87 12.30
C GLY A 390 -11.05 -3.97 13.44
N HIS A 391 -12.14 -3.22 13.36
CA HIS A 391 -13.19 -3.28 14.37
C HIS A 391 -14.61 -3.31 13.81
N THR A 392 -15.54 -3.88 14.57
CA THR A 392 -16.90 -4.15 14.08
C THR A 392 -17.72 -2.90 13.78
N ALA A 393 -17.40 -1.77 14.41
CA ALA A 393 -18.07 -0.50 14.13
C ALA A 393 -17.51 0.28 12.92
N ASP A 394 -16.51 -0.25 12.19
CA ASP A 394 -15.98 0.39 10.99
C ASP A 394 -16.72 -0.15 9.75
N PRO A 395 -17.52 0.69 9.06
CA PRO A 395 -18.22 0.23 7.87
C PRO A 395 -17.30 -0.13 6.69
N ILE A 396 -16.07 0.41 6.61
CA ILE A 396 -15.13 0.16 5.51
C ILE A 396 -14.46 -1.20 5.69
N PHE A 397 -13.81 -1.45 6.82
CA PHE A 397 -13.21 -2.76 7.13
C PHE A 397 -14.22 -3.91 7.08
N MET A 398 -15.44 -3.68 7.58
CA MET A 398 -16.49 -4.69 7.55
C MET A 398 -17.09 -4.93 6.15
N GLY A 399 -16.83 -4.03 5.19
CA GLY A 399 -17.38 -4.08 3.84
C GLY A 399 -18.88 -3.77 3.76
N VAL A 400 -19.40 -3.03 4.76
CA VAL A 400 -20.83 -2.66 4.86
C VAL A 400 -21.11 -1.23 4.45
N CYS A 401 -20.08 -0.48 4.09
CA CYS A 401 -20.20 0.86 3.52
C CYS A 401 -20.65 0.85 2.05
N ASN A 402 -21.68 0.07 1.74
CA ASN A 402 -22.15 -0.19 0.38
C ASN A 402 -23.59 0.32 0.17
N GLY A 403 -23.95 0.55 -1.10
CA GLY A 403 -25.29 1.01 -1.49
C GLY A 403 -25.45 2.53 -1.58
N ALA A 404 -26.47 2.95 -2.35
CA ALA A 404 -26.65 4.33 -2.83
C ALA A 404 -26.83 5.39 -1.71
N SER A 405 -27.32 4.98 -0.54
CA SER A 405 -27.53 5.86 0.62
C SER A 405 -26.44 5.76 1.69
N SER A 406 -25.39 4.96 1.47
CA SER A 406 -24.28 4.84 2.42
C SER A 406 -23.42 6.11 2.46
N ALA A 407 -22.75 6.34 3.59
CA ALA A 407 -21.82 7.48 3.72
C ALA A 407 -20.70 7.43 2.66
N CYS A 408 -20.18 6.24 2.32
CA CYS A 408 -19.20 6.08 1.25
C CYS A 408 -19.77 6.51 -0.09
N SER A 409 -20.96 6.02 -0.45
CA SER A 409 -21.61 6.36 -1.71
C SER A 409 -21.88 7.87 -1.80
N VAL A 410 -22.38 8.50 -0.73
CA VAL A 410 -22.55 9.96 -0.69
C VAL A 410 -21.21 10.71 -0.85
N GLY A 411 -20.10 10.17 -0.31
CA GLY A 411 -18.74 10.68 -0.53
C GLY A 411 -18.14 10.35 -1.91
N GLY A 412 -18.83 9.53 -2.71
CA GLY A 412 -18.38 9.07 -4.01
C GLY A 412 -17.38 7.91 -3.98
N TYR A 413 -17.34 7.15 -2.89
CA TYR A 413 -16.57 5.92 -2.75
C TYR A 413 -17.48 4.70 -2.96
N ALA A 414 -17.10 3.82 -3.88
CA ALA A 414 -17.77 2.59 -4.23
C ALA A 414 -17.08 1.40 -3.53
N MET A 415 -17.32 1.29 -2.23
CA MET A 415 -16.73 0.26 -1.37
C MET A 415 -17.63 -0.99 -1.34
N GLU A 416 -17.51 -1.85 -2.35
CA GLU A 416 -18.37 -3.04 -2.54
C GLU A 416 -17.74 -4.35 -2.05
N THR A 417 -16.43 -4.35 -1.75
CA THR A 417 -15.67 -5.52 -1.34
C THR A 417 -15.59 -5.68 0.18
N GLN A 418 -15.51 -6.93 0.65
CA GLN A 418 -15.44 -7.28 2.07
C GLN A 418 -14.45 -8.41 2.38
N CYS A 419 -13.88 -9.06 1.35
CA CYS A 419 -13.02 -10.22 1.52
C CYS A 419 -11.56 -9.79 1.67
N HIS A 420 -10.89 -10.25 2.73
CA HIS A 420 -9.47 -10.00 2.98
C HIS A 420 -8.63 -11.23 2.63
N SER A 421 -7.40 -10.99 2.18
CA SER A 421 -6.35 -12.01 2.17
C SER A 421 -5.84 -12.22 3.62
N GLY A 422 -5.09 -13.29 3.90
CA GLY A 422 -4.51 -13.51 5.23
C GLY A 422 -5.51 -13.65 6.37
N LYS A 423 -5.11 -13.17 7.56
CA LYS A 423 -5.86 -13.29 8.82
C LYS A 423 -6.57 -11.99 9.15
N GLN A 424 -7.75 -12.09 9.77
CA GLN A 424 -8.47 -10.96 10.34
C GLN A 424 -8.36 -10.95 11.88
N CYS A 425 -7.91 -9.83 12.43
CA CYS A 425 -7.76 -9.58 13.86
C CYS A 425 -8.80 -8.52 14.28
N VAL A 426 -10.02 -8.96 14.60
CA VAL A 426 -11.17 -8.06 14.75
C VAL A 426 -11.53 -7.79 16.22
N TYR A 427 -11.60 -6.51 16.60
CA TYR A 427 -12.16 -6.05 17.87
C TYR A 427 -13.69 -5.90 17.77
N ASP A 428 -14.45 -6.54 18.66
CA ASP A 428 -15.92 -6.48 18.62
C ASP A 428 -16.50 -5.31 19.44
N VAL A 429 -16.11 -4.09 19.08
CA VAL A 429 -16.52 -2.86 19.79
C VAL A 429 -18.03 -2.63 19.81
N VAL A 430 -18.78 -3.14 18.82
CA VAL A 430 -20.25 -3.06 18.81
C VAL A 430 -20.84 -3.87 19.97
N THR A 431 -20.35 -5.10 20.17
CA THR A 431 -20.84 -5.96 21.25
C THR A 431 -20.24 -5.57 22.60
N ASP A 432 -18.93 -5.33 22.64
CA ASP A 432 -18.17 -5.12 23.88
C ASP A 432 -18.42 -3.73 24.49
N LYS A 433 -18.56 -2.70 23.63
CA LYS A 433 -18.64 -1.29 24.04
C LYS A 433 -19.93 -0.59 23.59
N GLY A 434 -20.84 -1.28 22.90
CA GLY A 434 -22.11 -0.70 22.44
C GLY A 434 -21.96 0.32 21.31
N TRP A 435 -20.84 0.30 20.58
CA TRP A 435 -20.62 1.24 19.48
C TRP A 435 -21.63 1.02 18.35
N HIS A 436 -22.01 2.11 17.69
CA HIS A 436 -22.75 2.04 16.43
C HIS A 436 -21.78 2.05 15.25
N VAL A 437 -22.13 1.33 14.18
CA VAL A 437 -21.40 1.39 12.92
C VAL A 437 -21.43 2.83 12.40
N ASN A 438 -20.26 3.45 12.29
CA ASN A 438 -20.12 4.86 11.93
C ASN A 438 -18.83 5.06 11.16
N MET A 439 -18.88 5.86 10.10
CA MET A 439 -17.71 6.21 9.31
C MET A 439 -16.64 6.93 10.15
N MET A 440 -17.00 7.68 11.20
CA MET A 440 -16.01 8.33 12.08
C MET A 440 -15.13 7.34 12.83
N ASN A 441 -15.61 6.10 12.99
CA ASN A 441 -14.85 5.10 13.71
C ASN A 441 -13.71 4.53 12.86
N HIS A 442 -13.78 4.66 11.53
CA HIS A 442 -12.70 4.26 10.61
C HIS A 442 -11.38 5.01 10.85
N ARG A 443 -11.42 6.18 11.48
CA ARG A 443 -10.23 7.04 11.58
C ARG A 443 -9.13 6.36 12.40
N ILE A 444 -7.89 6.37 11.89
CA ILE A 444 -6.74 5.73 12.55
C ILE A 444 -6.52 6.22 13.99
N HIS A 445 -6.81 7.49 14.29
CA HIS A 445 -6.72 8.00 15.65
C HIS A 445 -7.74 7.33 16.58
N THR A 446 -8.96 7.06 16.11
CA THR A 446 -10.01 6.35 16.87
C THR A 446 -9.55 4.92 17.16
N VAL A 447 -8.98 4.26 16.16
CA VAL A 447 -8.40 2.92 16.29
C VAL A 447 -7.31 2.91 17.36
N ILE A 448 -6.37 3.86 17.32
CA ILE A 448 -5.26 3.92 18.27
C ILE A 448 -5.73 4.30 19.68
N ASP A 449 -6.46 5.40 19.84
CA ASP A 449 -6.75 6.01 21.14
C ASP A 449 -7.96 5.39 21.86
N GLU A 450 -8.94 4.83 21.14
CA GLU A 450 -10.19 4.32 21.72
C GLU A 450 -10.34 2.79 21.64
N ILE A 451 -9.49 2.12 20.86
CA ILE A 451 -9.54 0.66 20.67
C ILE A 451 -8.23 0.04 21.12
N LEU A 452 -7.14 0.24 20.37
CA LEU A 452 -5.86 -0.43 20.66
C LEU A 452 -5.36 -0.09 22.07
N GLN A 453 -5.48 1.15 22.52
CA GLN A 453 -5.07 1.52 23.88
C GLN A 453 -6.04 1.04 24.97
N GLU A 454 -7.33 0.95 24.67
CA GLU A 454 -8.37 0.63 25.66
C GLU A 454 -8.57 -0.88 25.86
N TYR A 455 -8.31 -1.71 24.86
CA TYR A 455 -8.34 -3.18 25.01
C TYR A 455 -7.06 -3.68 25.70
N ASN A 456 -7.18 -4.65 26.61
CA ASN A 456 -6.03 -5.19 27.34
C ASN A 456 -5.13 -6.08 26.46
N ASN A 457 -5.73 -6.85 25.55
CA ASN A 457 -5.05 -7.79 24.67
C ASN A 457 -5.30 -7.43 23.21
N THR A 458 -4.41 -7.87 22.32
CA THR A 458 -4.67 -7.74 20.87
C THR A 458 -5.83 -8.63 20.46
N ALA A 459 -6.56 -8.21 19.43
CA ALA A 459 -7.64 -9.03 18.88
C ALA A 459 -7.07 -10.36 18.34
N PRO A 460 -7.73 -11.50 18.61
CA PRO A 460 -7.28 -12.78 18.07
C PRO A 460 -7.39 -12.77 16.55
N CYS A 461 -6.26 -13.03 15.90
CA CYS A 461 -6.12 -13.12 14.45
C CYS A 461 -6.55 -14.50 13.97
N ILE A 462 -7.67 -14.56 13.25
CA ILE A 462 -8.25 -15.81 12.77
C ILE A 462 -8.22 -15.87 11.25
N GLU A 463 -8.16 -17.09 10.72
CA GLU A 463 -8.37 -17.33 9.30
C GLU A 463 -9.79 -16.93 8.91
N THR A 464 -9.92 -16.26 7.77
CA THR A 464 -11.22 -15.91 7.22
C THR A 464 -11.85 -17.16 6.60
N PRO A 465 -13.18 -17.36 6.79
CA PRO A 465 -13.86 -18.38 5.99
C PRO A 465 -13.74 -18.03 4.50
N PRO A 466 -14.02 -18.99 3.59
CA PRO A 466 -14.16 -18.66 2.17
C PRO A 466 -14.99 -17.40 2.01
N CYS A 467 -14.68 -16.57 1.01
CA CYS A 467 -15.33 -15.29 0.84
C CYS A 467 -15.38 -14.94 -0.63
N ARG A 468 -16.55 -14.48 -1.09
CA ARG A 468 -16.78 -14.12 -2.48
C ARG A 468 -17.43 -12.75 -2.57
N ASP A 469 -16.66 -11.79 -3.07
CA ASP A 469 -17.12 -10.47 -3.46
C ASP A 469 -17.87 -10.50 -4.79
N CYS A 470 -18.71 -9.49 -5.03
CA CYS A 470 -19.30 -9.22 -6.34
C CYS A 470 -20.07 -10.39 -6.96
N PHE A 471 -20.69 -11.25 -6.14
CA PHE A 471 -21.37 -12.47 -6.61
C PHE A 471 -22.53 -12.21 -7.58
N ASN A 472 -23.12 -11.01 -7.55
CA ASN A 472 -24.18 -10.57 -8.47
C ASN A 472 -23.66 -10.15 -9.84
N TRP A 473 -22.34 -9.93 -10.00
CA TRP A 473 -21.73 -9.48 -11.25
C TRP A 473 -21.32 -10.66 -12.12
N ASN A 474 -21.61 -10.54 -13.42
CA ASN A 474 -21.16 -11.42 -14.48
C ASN A 474 -19.89 -10.85 -15.12
N PHE A 475 -18.77 -11.53 -14.92
CA PHE A 475 -17.47 -11.12 -15.45
C PHE A 475 -17.17 -11.87 -16.74
N VAL A 476 -17.02 -11.13 -17.85
CA VAL A 476 -16.76 -11.69 -19.19
C VAL A 476 -15.34 -11.38 -19.64
N ALA A 477 -14.70 -12.28 -20.40
CA ALA A 477 -13.48 -11.96 -21.15
C ALA A 477 -13.88 -11.49 -22.56
N ASP A 478 -13.43 -10.31 -22.98
CA ASP A 478 -13.88 -9.67 -24.24
C ASP A 478 -13.88 -10.58 -25.48
N GLY A 479 -14.90 -10.42 -26.35
CA GLY A 479 -14.72 -10.75 -27.79
C GLY A 479 -15.92 -11.23 -28.61
N HIS A 480 -16.97 -11.84 -28.06
CA HIS A 480 -18.11 -12.25 -28.90
C HIS A 480 -19.23 -11.21 -28.89
N LYS A 481 -19.22 -10.36 -29.93
CA LYS A 481 -20.47 -9.84 -30.49
C LYS A 481 -21.37 -11.04 -30.79
N LYS A 482 -22.43 -11.28 -30.01
CA LYS A 482 -23.60 -11.97 -30.55
C LYS A 482 -24.23 -10.97 -31.52
N GLU A 483 -23.86 -11.07 -32.80
CA GLU A 483 -24.66 -10.47 -33.85
C GLU A 483 -26.10 -10.93 -33.68
N SER A 484 -26.99 -9.94 -33.69
CA SER A 484 -28.42 -10.16 -33.79
C SER A 484 -28.68 -10.82 -35.14
N SER A 485 -28.88 -12.14 -35.16
CA SER A 485 -29.57 -12.82 -36.24
C SER A 485 -30.79 -13.51 -35.64
N SER A 486 -31.94 -12.92 -35.93
CA SER A 486 -33.24 -13.53 -35.79
C SER A 486 -33.30 -14.80 -36.60
N THR A 487 -33.24 -15.98 -35.97
CA THR A 487 -33.96 -17.18 -36.43
C THR A 487 -34.14 -18.13 -35.24
N SER A 488 -35.40 -18.41 -34.92
CA SER A 488 -35.83 -19.43 -33.97
C SER A 488 -35.35 -20.81 -34.42
N SER A 489 -34.61 -21.53 -33.58
CA SER A 489 -34.75 -22.99 -33.42
C SER A 489 -33.91 -23.51 -32.26
N THR A 490 -34.57 -24.40 -31.52
CA THR A 490 -34.13 -25.10 -30.31
C THR A 490 -33.04 -26.12 -30.62
N SER A 491 -31.90 -26.04 -29.93
CA SER A 491 -31.12 -27.21 -29.51
C SER A 491 -30.02 -26.77 -28.54
N THR A 492 -30.14 -27.25 -27.30
CA THR A 492 -29.16 -27.22 -26.22
C THR A 492 -27.82 -27.83 -26.64
N SER A 493 -26.78 -27.00 -26.65
CA SER A 493 -25.38 -27.44 -26.66
C SER A 493 -24.64 -26.56 -25.66
N SER A 494 -24.39 -27.12 -24.48
CA SER A 494 -23.62 -26.53 -23.39
C SER A 494 -22.14 -26.48 -23.78
N THR A 495 -21.67 -25.32 -24.22
CA THR A 495 -20.23 -25.04 -24.29
C THR A 495 -19.78 -24.64 -22.89
N ALA A 496 -19.01 -25.52 -22.26
CA ALA A 496 -18.45 -25.35 -20.93
C ALA A 496 -17.65 -24.04 -20.84
N ALA A 497 -17.97 -23.23 -19.83
CA ALA A 497 -17.13 -22.14 -19.36
C ALA A 497 -15.83 -22.71 -18.76
N PRO A 498 -14.71 -21.96 -18.80
CA PRO A 498 -13.46 -22.42 -18.21
C PRO A 498 -13.65 -22.65 -16.71
N THR A 499 -13.11 -23.78 -16.26
CA THR A 499 -13.26 -24.41 -14.95
C THR A 499 -13.13 -23.39 -13.81
N ALA A 500 -14.26 -23.08 -13.18
CA ALA A 500 -14.27 -22.66 -11.79
C ALA A 500 -13.57 -23.78 -11.01
N THR A 501 -12.47 -23.48 -10.31
CA THR A 501 -12.14 -24.24 -9.11
C THR A 501 -13.42 -24.29 -8.28
N ASN A 502 -13.88 -25.47 -7.86
CA ASN A 502 -15.08 -25.64 -7.05
C ASN A 502 -14.95 -24.73 -5.82
N GLU A 503 -15.49 -23.52 -5.91
CA GLU A 503 -15.50 -22.52 -4.85
C GLU A 503 -16.85 -22.69 -4.17
N PRO A 504 -16.88 -22.87 -2.83
CA PRO A 504 -18.07 -23.33 -2.14
C PRO A 504 -19.25 -22.37 -2.36
N GLU A 505 -20.46 -22.90 -2.47
CA GLU A 505 -21.67 -22.09 -2.61
C GLU A 505 -22.11 -21.58 -1.22
N CYS A 506 -22.55 -20.32 -1.14
CA CYS A 506 -22.96 -19.74 0.14
C CYS A 506 -24.43 -20.07 0.45
N LYS A 507 -24.70 -20.89 1.48
CA LYS A 507 -26.05 -21.20 1.96
C LYS A 507 -26.73 -20.02 2.63
N LYS A 508 -26.03 -19.33 3.54
CA LYS A 508 -26.60 -18.23 4.32
C LYS A 508 -25.70 -17.01 4.38
N ARG A 509 -26.33 -15.85 4.18
CA ARG A 509 -25.69 -14.54 4.18
C ARG A 509 -26.22 -13.68 5.32
N THR A 510 -25.37 -12.82 5.87
CA THR A 510 -25.80 -11.70 6.72
C THR A 510 -26.65 -10.74 5.89
N TRP A 511 -27.38 -9.84 6.56
CA TRP A 511 -28.23 -8.84 5.89
C TRP A 511 -27.45 -7.93 4.92
N TYR A 512 -26.13 -7.82 5.08
CA TYR A 512 -25.23 -7.04 4.24
C TYR A 512 -24.37 -7.91 3.29
N GLY A 513 -24.71 -9.20 3.13
CA GLY A 513 -24.17 -10.04 2.06
C GLY A 513 -22.95 -10.91 2.41
N ARG A 514 -22.40 -10.84 3.63
CA ARG A 514 -21.32 -11.72 4.09
C ARG A 514 -21.83 -13.13 4.28
N CYS A 515 -21.19 -14.09 3.62
CA CYS A 515 -21.53 -15.49 3.83
C CYS A 515 -21.00 -15.98 5.18
N TYR A 516 -21.82 -16.71 5.93
CA TYR A 516 -21.40 -17.33 7.18
C TYR A 516 -21.71 -18.83 7.24
N GLU A 517 -22.31 -19.38 6.19
CA GLU A 517 -22.62 -20.80 6.04
C GLU A 517 -22.42 -21.20 4.58
N TRP A 518 -21.59 -22.20 4.34
CA TRP A 518 -21.19 -22.68 3.02
C TRP A 518 -21.78 -24.08 2.74
N ASP A 519 -21.98 -24.42 1.47
CA ASP A 519 -22.21 -25.80 1.02
C ASP A 519 -20.91 -26.60 1.16
N ASP A 520 -20.99 -27.72 1.88
CA ASP A 520 -19.86 -28.64 2.01
C ASP A 520 -19.72 -29.44 0.71
N ASP A 521 -18.51 -29.49 0.15
CA ASP A 521 -18.18 -30.23 -1.08
C ASP A 521 -18.18 -31.75 -0.85
N ASP A 522 -19.35 -32.37 -0.67
CA ASP A 522 -19.51 -33.82 -0.76
C ASP A 522 -20.26 -34.19 -2.05
N LYS A 523 -19.55 -34.13 -3.18
CA LYS A 523 -19.90 -34.88 -4.39
C LYS A 523 -18.71 -35.71 -4.87
N SER A 524 -18.29 -36.67 -4.03
CA SER A 524 -17.59 -37.85 -4.56
C SER A 524 -18.60 -38.66 -5.39
N SER A 525 -18.24 -38.93 -6.63
CA SER A 525 -19.05 -39.66 -7.60
C SER A 525 -19.34 -41.10 -7.12
N SER A 526 -20.59 -41.37 -6.78
CA SER A 526 -21.06 -42.74 -6.57
C SER A 526 -21.22 -43.45 -7.91
N THR A 527 -20.20 -44.16 -8.37
CA THR A 527 -20.35 -45.20 -9.39
C THR A 527 -20.69 -46.52 -8.69
N SER A 528 -21.86 -47.07 -9.02
CA SER A 528 -22.39 -48.32 -8.49
C SER A 528 -21.46 -49.53 -8.69
N GLY A 529 -21.27 -50.29 -7.61
CA GLY A 529 -21.32 -51.75 -7.58
C GLY A 529 -20.08 -52.53 -8.02
N THR A 530 -19.36 -53.13 -7.06
CA THR A 530 -19.22 -54.60 -6.92
C THR A 530 -18.61 -54.91 -5.55
N THR A 531 -19.28 -55.82 -4.84
CA THR A 531 -18.96 -56.40 -3.54
C THR A 531 -17.61 -57.12 -3.54
N LEU A 532 -16.78 -56.93 -2.50
CA LEU A 532 -15.95 -57.97 -1.87
C LEU A 532 -15.36 -57.44 -0.54
N THR A 533 -15.50 -58.25 0.50
CA THR A 533 -15.09 -58.13 1.90
C THR A 533 -13.58 -58.02 2.13
N SER A 534 -13.12 -57.13 3.03
CA SER A 534 -12.34 -57.44 4.26
C SER A 534 -11.48 -56.25 4.74
N THR A 535 -11.70 -55.85 6.01
CA THR A 535 -10.75 -55.34 7.02
C THR A 535 -9.63 -54.37 6.62
N ASN A 536 -9.75 -53.08 7.00
CA ASN A 536 -8.91 -52.45 8.03
C ASN A 536 -9.31 -50.97 8.25
N ALA A 537 -9.03 -50.50 9.45
CA ALA A 537 -9.44 -49.25 10.09
C ALA A 537 -9.43 -47.99 9.21
N ALA A 538 -10.56 -47.26 9.24
CA ALA A 538 -10.67 -45.90 8.78
C ALA A 538 -10.07 -44.93 9.84
N PRO A 539 -9.29 -43.91 9.44
CA PRO A 539 -9.03 -42.78 10.33
C PRO A 539 -10.32 -41.97 10.47
N THR A 540 -10.68 -41.71 11.73
CA THR A 540 -11.86 -40.97 12.16
C THR A 540 -11.93 -39.61 11.46
N ALA A 541 -13.09 -39.31 10.87
CA ALA A 541 -13.43 -37.98 10.39
C ALA A 541 -13.24 -36.97 11.53
N THR A 542 -12.38 -35.98 11.33
CA THR A 542 -12.29 -34.80 12.20
C THR A 542 -13.60 -34.04 12.08
N ASN A 543 -14.48 -34.16 13.09
CA ASN A 543 -15.62 -33.28 13.26
C ASN A 543 -15.09 -31.84 13.38
N LYS A 544 -15.50 -30.97 12.45
CA LYS A 544 -15.24 -29.54 12.52
C LYS A 544 -16.10 -28.97 13.66
N PRO A 545 -15.56 -28.15 14.58
CA PRO A 545 -16.33 -27.63 15.71
C PRO A 545 -17.52 -26.80 15.22
N GLU A 546 -18.70 -27.04 15.78
CA GLU A 546 -19.92 -26.28 15.47
C GLU A 546 -19.94 -24.98 16.30
N CYS A 547 -20.51 -23.92 15.73
CA CYS A 547 -20.55 -22.61 16.36
C CYS A 547 -21.84 -22.41 17.16
N LYS A 548 -21.75 -22.37 18.50
CA LYS A 548 -22.90 -22.15 19.40
C LYS A 548 -23.45 -20.73 19.34
N LYS A 549 -22.57 -19.73 19.24
CA LYS A 549 -22.98 -18.31 19.28
C LYS A 549 -22.20 -17.49 18.26
N ARG A 550 -22.94 -16.76 17.43
CA ARG A 550 -22.36 -15.86 16.42
C ARG A 550 -22.56 -14.40 16.79
N ALA A 551 -21.57 -13.57 16.49
CA ALA A 551 -21.73 -12.14 16.47
C ALA A 551 -22.67 -11.70 15.34
N TRP A 552 -23.17 -10.47 15.42
CA TRP A 552 -24.05 -9.89 14.40
C TRP A 552 -23.44 -9.88 13.00
N TYR A 553 -22.11 -9.95 12.91
CA TYR A 553 -21.34 -9.96 11.67
C TYR A 553 -20.91 -11.36 11.20
N GLY A 554 -21.50 -12.41 11.76
CA GLY A 554 -21.33 -13.80 11.33
C GLY A 554 -20.14 -14.55 11.94
N ARG A 555 -19.22 -13.86 12.63
CA ARG A 555 -18.10 -14.49 13.36
C ARG A 555 -18.63 -15.39 14.48
N CYS A 556 -18.03 -16.56 14.63
CA CYS A 556 -18.30 -17.39 15.79
C CYS A 556 -17.59 -16.84 17.03
N ASN A 557 -18.36 -16.58 18.09
CA ASN A 557 -17.85 -16.11 19.38
C ASN A 557 -17.75 -17.24 20.42
N LYS A 558 -18.36 -18.40 20.16
CA LYS A 558 -18.29 -19.58 21.03
C LYS A 558 -18.41 -20.87 20.22
N TRP A 559 -17.43 -21.74 20.34
CA TRP A 559 -17.41 -23.05 19.70
C TRP A 559 -17.88 -24.14 20.67
N ASP A 560 -18.26 -25.30 20.12
CA ASP A 560 -18.75 -26.42 20.92
C ASP A 560 -17.74 -26.95 21.96
N ASP A 561 -16.44 -26.76 21.71
CA ASP A 561 -15.33 -27.23 22.56
C ASP A 561 -14.95 -26.27 23.70
N ASP A 562 -15.59 -25.10 23.81
CA ASP A 562 -15.26 -24.07 24.83
C ASP A 562 -15.93 -24.31 26.20
N ASP A 563 -16.64 -25.41 26.40
CA ASP A 563 -17.31 -25.75 27.65
C ASP A 563 -16.59 -26.92 28.36
N ASP A 564 -15.59 -26.62 29.20
CA ASP A 564 -15.21 -27.43 30.39
C ASP A 564 -14.04 -26.84 31.24
N ASN A 565 -13.95 -25.51 31.44
CA ASN A 565 -13.05 -25.00 32.49
C ASN A 565 -13.35 -23.61 33.05
N GLU A 566 -14.61 -23.33 33.42
CA GLU A 566 -14.90 -22.17 34.28
C GLU A 566 -15.02 -22.65 35.74
N SER A 567 -13.90 -22.60 36.45
CA SER A 567 -13.88 -22.86 37.89
C SER A 567 -14.57 -21.72 38.65
N SER A 568 -15.71 -22.07 39.25
CA SER A 568 -16.43 -21.26 40.23
C SER A 568 -15.50 -20.81 41.35
N SER A 569 -15.31 -19.49 41.49
CA SER A 569 -14.83 -18.86 42.72
C SER A 569 -15.85 -17.83 43.20
N THR A 570 -16.94 -18.34 43.78
CA THR A 570 -17.88 -17.50 44.52
C THR A 570 -17.31 -17.25 45.91
N ILE A 571 -16.74 -16.06 46.13
CA ILE A 571 -16.45 -15.55 47.47
C ILE A 571 -17.78 -15.16 48.12
N GLY A 572 -18.22 -15.97 49.08
CA GLY A 572 -19.36 -15.68 49.94
C GLY A 572 -18.95 -14.80 51.12
N THR A 573 -19.52 -13.60 51.17
CA THR A 573 -19.44 -12.68 52.30
C THR A 573 -20.46 -13.08 53.36
N THR A 574 -20.03 -13.54 54.54
CA THR A 574 -20.83 -13.41 55.78
C THR A 574 -19.95 -13.51 57.03
N LEU A 575 -20.02 -12.44 57.84
CA LEU A 575 -19.60 -12.23 59.24
C LEU A 575 -18.11 -12.35 59.60
#